data_AF-A0A8S3QK03-F1
#
_entry.id   AF-A0A8S3QK03-F1
#
_cell.length_a   1.000
_cell.length_b   1.000
_cell.length_c   1.000
_cell.angle_alpha   90.00
_cell.angle_beta   90.00
_cell.angle_gamma   90.00
#
_symmetry.space_group_name_H-M   'P 1'
#
loop_
_entity.id
_entity.type
_entity.pdbx_description
1 polymer ?
#
loop_
_entity_poly.entity_id
_entity_poly.type
_entity_poly.pdbx_seq_one_letter_code
_entity_poly.pdbx_strand_id
1 'polypeptide(L)'
;MTSSAFLMPTNQFWNKAEVLIQTPRRNYTVNDYQQLFTDLNFTDGYLMREDVEGLVNPLRPPNVEVHCLYGNGLNTTAKWVYEEGAFPDKRPKPVDEDGDQTVNIRSLEGCLPWKHLQKQPFHSKAFQGIGHVDIINHGVSIGYIKSVLTN
;
A
#
# COMPACT_ATOMS: atom_id res chain seq x y z
N MET A 1 -16.47 -1.01 1.36
CA MET A 1 -16.04 -2.24 2.08
C MET A 1 -15.03 -1.83 3.14
N THR A 2 -15.12 -2.38 4.36
CA THR A 2 -14.24 -2.03 5.49
C THR A 2 -12.76 -2.32 5.22
N SER A 3 -12.46 -3.39 4.48
CA SER A 3 -11.10 -3.73 4.05
C SER A 3 -10.44 -2.61 3.24
N SER A 4 -11.19 -1.90 2.40
CA SER A 4 -10.67 -0.77 1.61
C SER A 4 -10.31 0.42 2.49
N ALA A 5 -11.09 0.71 3.53
CA ALA A 5 -10.79 1.79 4.47
C ALA A 5 -9.54 1.48 5.31
N PHE A 6 -9.38 0.22 5.72
CA PHE A 6 -8.20 -0.24 6.45
C PHE A 6 -6.90 -0.10 5.64
N LEU A 7 -6.95 -0.46 4.35
CA LEU A 7 -5.78 -0.48 3.47
C LEU A 7 -5.46 0.87 2.81
N MET A 8 -6.16 1.95 3.18
CA MET A 8 -5.80 3.28 2.67
C MET A 8 -4.38 3.69 3.11
N PRO A 9 -3.66 4.45 2.28
CA PRO A 9 -2.34 4.98 2.61
C PRO A 9 -2.28 5.63 4.00
N THR A 10 -1.13 5.55 4.66
CA THR A 10 -0.95 6.11 6.00
C THR A 10 0.29 6.99 6.06
N ASN A 11 0.33 7.89 7.04
CA ASN A 11 1.51 8.73 7.27
C ASN A 11 2.75 7.96 7.75
N GLN A 12 2.65 6.63 7.91
CA GLN A 12 3.78 5.76 8.20
C GLN A 12 4.67 5.56 6.96
N PHE A 13 4.07 5.52 5.76
CA PHE A 13 4.80 5.29 4.51
C PHE A 13 4.64 6.42 3.48
N TRP A 14 3.62 7.27 3.61
CA TRP A 14 3.41 8.43 2.76
C TRP A 14 3.70 9.72 3.51
N ASN A 15 4.30 10.70 2.82
CA ASN A 15 4.54 12.01 3.43
C ASN A 15 3.18 12.70 3.68
N LYS A 16 3.06 13.39 4.81
CA LYS A 16 1.84 14.14 5.16
C LYS A 16 1.42 15.20 4.13
N ALA A 17 2.37 15.76 3.39
CA ALA A 17 2.13 16.74 2.33
C ALA A 17 1.98 16.11 0.94
N GLU A 18 2.11 14.79 0.83
CA GLU A 18 2.00 14.08 -0.44
C GLU A 18 0.56 13.97 -0.91
N VAL A 19 0.32 14.39 -2.15
CA VAL A 19 -1.00 14.40 -2.76
C VAL A 19 -1.31 13.04 -3.35
N LEU A 20 -2.35 12.38 -2.81
CA LEU A 20 -2.85 11.10 -3.30
C LEU A 20 -3.91 11.28 -4.39
N ILE A 21 -4.75 12.31 -4.25
CA ILE A 21 -5.78 12.66 -5.21
C ILE A 21 -5.69 14.16 -5.48
N GLN A 22 -5.53 14.52 -6.76
CA GLN A 22 -5.56 15.90 -7.22
C GLN A 22 -6.82 16.13 -8.04
N THR A 23 -7.53 17.21 -7.72
CA THR A 23 -8.65 17.74 -8.51
C THR A 23 -8.38 19.21 -8.83
N PRO A 24 -9.11 19.84 -9.74
CA PRO A 24 -8.95 21.27 -10.00
C PRO A 24 -9.30 22.16 -8.81
N ARG A 25 -10.12 21.67 -7.88
CA ARG A 25 -10.61 22.42 -6.71
C ARG A 25 -9.77 22.20 -5.46
N ARG A 26 -9.23 20.99 -5.28
CA ARG A 26 -8.54 20.57 -4.06
C ARG A 26 -7.58 19.40 -4.31
N ASN A 27 -6.51 19.37 -3.51
CA ASN A 27 -5.65 18.21 -3.32
C ASN A 27 -5.99 17.50 -2.02
N TYR A 28 -5.99 16.16 -2.04
CA TYR A 28 -6.18 15.32 -0.87
C TYR A 28 -4.89 14.56 -0.55
N THR A 29 -4.47 14.67 0.69
CA THR A 29 -3.33 13.96 1.30
C THR A 29 -3.84 12.91 2.30
N VAL A 30 -2.93 12.20 2.95
CA VAL A 30 -3.26 11.31 4.09
C VAL A 30 -3.95 12.03 5.27
N ASN A 31 -3.89 13.35 5.35
CA ASN A 31 -4.57 14.13 6.39
C ASN A 31 -5.98 14.58 5.98
N ASP A 32 -6.37 14.38 4.72
CA ASP A 32 -7.62 14.93 4.17
C ASP A 32 -8.73 13.88 4.05
N TYR A 33 -8.60 12.70 4.67
CA TYR A 33 -9.56 11.60 4.47
C TYR A 33 -10.99 11.95 4.89
N GLN A 34 -11.17 12.67 6.00
CA GLN A 34 -12.50 13.12 6.42
C GLN A 34 -13.17 13.97 5.34
N GLN A 35 -12.43 14.92 4.77
CA GLN A 35 -12.94 15.74 3.67
C GLN A 35 -13.17 14.90 2.42
N LEU A 36 -12.22 14.03 2.04
CA LEU A 36 -12.34 13.18 0.87
C LEU A 36 -13.65 12.36 0.91
N PHE A 37 -13.92 11.70 2.04
CA PHE A 37 -15.15 10.93 2.19
C PHE A 37 -16.42 11.79 2.20
N THR A 38 -16.33 13.03 2.72
CA THR A 38 -17.43 14.01 2.63
C THR A 38 -17.69 14.41 1.17
N ASP A 39 -16.65 14.71 0.41
CA ASP A 39 -16.73 15.15 -0.99
C ASP A 39 -17.15 14.00 -1.94
N LEU A 40 -16.95 12.75 -1.51
CA LEU A 40 -17.46 11.54 -2.17
C LEU A 40 -18.91 11.19 -1.77
N ASN A 41 -19.53 11.95 -0.87
CA ASN A 41 -20.83 11.62 -0.28
C ASN A 41 -20.88 10.19 0.33
N PHE A 42 -19.78 9.78 0.97
CA PHE A 42 -19.61 8.46 1.58
C PHE A 42 -18.96 8.57 2.96
N THR A 43 -19.63 9.29 3.87
CA THR A 43 -19.12 9.57 5.23
C THR A 43 -18.93 8.32 6.08
N ASP A 44 -19.70 7.26 5.86
CA ASP A 44 -19.51 5.96 6.52
C ASP A 44 -18.11 5.38 6.25
N GLY A 45 -17.51 5.69 5.10
CA GLY A 45 -16.13 5.29 4.78
C GLY A 45 -15.10 5.92 5.72
N TYR A 46 -15.34 7.14 6.21
CA TYR A 46 -14.47 7.76 7.20
C TYR A 46 -14.63 7.11 8.57
N LEU A 47 -15.86 6.82 9.00
CA LEU A 47 -16.10 6.09 10.25
C LEU A 47 -15.45 4.70 10.22
N MET A 48 -15.59 3.97 9.11
CA MET A 48 -14.91 2.69 8.90
C MET A 48 -13.39 2.82 8.98
N ARG A 49 -12.82 3.96 8.56
CA ARG A 49 -11.38 4.24 8.64
C ARG A 49 -10.96 4.50 10.09
N GLU A 50 -11.69 5.33 10.81
CA GLU A 50 -11.44 5.63 12.24
C GLU A 50 -11.44 4.35 13.08
N ASP A 51 -12.35 3.42 12.80
CA ASP A 51 -12.43 2.13 13.51
C ASP A 51 -11.17 1.27 13.35
N VAL A 52 -10.47 1.35 12.21
CA VAL A 52 -9.46 0.36 11.81
C VAL A 52 -8.03 0.90 11.71
N GLU A 53 -7.84 2.22 11.59
CA GLU A 53 -6.53 2.78 11.26
C GLU A 53 -5.47 2.58 12.36
N GLY A 54 -5.91 2.41 13.61
CA GLY A 54 -5.03 2.15 14.76
C GLY A 54 -4.63 0.69 14.94
N LEU A 55 -5.22 -0.26 14.21
CA LEU A 55 -5.04 -1.70 14.50
C LEU A 55 -3.59 -2.19 14.30
N VAL A 56 -2.86 -1.61 13.34
CA VAL A 56 -1.49 -2.01 12.98
C VAL A 56 -0.51 -0.84 12.93
N ASN A 57 -0.88 0.32 13.50
CA ASN A 57 -0.03 1.51 13.55
C ASN A 57 0.43 1.77 15.00
N PRO A 58 1.74 1.74 15.31
CA PRO A 58 2.87 1.51 14.40
C PRO A 58 3.00 0.04 13.97
N LEU A 59 3.53 -0.18 12.77
CA LEU A 59 3.82 -1.54 12.28
C LEU A 59 4.99 -2.17 13.04
N ARG A 60 4.68 -2.96 14.06
CA ARG A 60 5.67 -3.63 14.93
C ARG A 60 6.13 -4.97 14.34
N PRO A 61 7.39 -5.39 14.60
CA PRO A 61 7.85 -6.71 14.19
C PRO A 61 7.04 -7.82 14.88
N PRO A 62 6.80 -8.95 14.20
CA PRO A 62 5.99 -10.04 14.73
C PRO A 62 6.74 -10.94 15.74
N ASN A 63 8.05 -10.75 15.95
CA ASN A 63 8.88 -11.53 16.88
C ASN A 63 8.92 -13.03 16.56
N VAL A 64 8.87 -13.36 15.27
CA VAL A 64 9.09 -14.70 14.71
C VAL A 64 10.06 -14.58 13.54
N GLU A 65 10.57 -15.70 13.04
CA GLU A 65 11.30 -15.68 11.78
C GLU A 65 10.40 -15.15 10.66
N VAL A 66 10.92 -14.19 9.88
CA VAL A 66 10.15 -13.53 8.81
C VAL A 66 10.86 -13.70 7.48
N HIS A 67 10.09 -14.11 6.47
CA HIS A 67 10.45 -14.02 5.06
C HIS A 67 9.54 -12.98 4.39
N CYS A 68 10.07 -11.79 4.14
CA CYS A 68 9.34 -10.71 3.49
C CYS A 68 9.53 -10.76 1.97
N LEU A 69 8.46 -11.11 1.25
CA LEU A 69 8.44 -11.40 -0.18
C LEU A 69 7.58 -10.38 -0.91
N TYR A 70 8.12 -9.72 -1.93
CA TYR A 70 7.38 -8.69 -2.66
C TYR A 70 7.84 -8.55 -4.11
N GLY A 71 6.93 -8.14 -5.00
CA GLY A 71 7.25 -7.75 -6.38
C GLY A 71 7.78 -6.32 -6.45
N ASN A 72 8.54 -5.99 -7.49
CA ASN A 72 8.95 -4.62 -7.77
C ASN A 72 9.25 -4.41 -9.26
N GLY A 73 9.56 -3.18 -9.66
CA GLY A 73 9.92 -2.82 -11.03
C GLY A 73 8.74 -2.63 -11.97
N LEU A 74 7.53 -2.47 -11.44
CA LEU A 74 6.30 -2.32 -12.22
C LEU A 74 5.57 -1.03 -11.84
N ASN A 75 5.10 -0.31 -12.85
CA ASN A 75 4.33 0.92 -12.65
C ASN A 75 3.10 0.64 -11.78
N THR A 76 3.05 1.33 -10.65
CA THR A 76 2.01 1.21 -9.62
C THR A 76 1.50 2.60 -9.29
N THR A 77 0.19 2.82 -9.40
CA THR A 77 -0.37 4.16 -9.22
C THR A 77 -0.14 4.70 -7.80
N ALA A 78 0.54 5.85 -7.71
CA ALA A 78 0.79 6.56 -6.45
C ALA A 78 -0.20 7.71 -6.23
N LYS A 79 -0.69 8.29 -7.33
CA LYS A 79 -1.57 9.46 -7.31
C LYS A 79 -2.58 9.42 -8.45
N TRP A 80 -3.79 9.89 -8.18
CA TRP A 80 -4.84 10.10 -9.17
C TRP A 80 -5.04 11.58 -9.47
N VAL A 81 -5.11 11.93 -10.76
CA VAL A 81 -5.36 13.30 -11.23
C VAL A 81 -6.69 13.36 -11.98
N TYR A 82 -7.62 14.14 -11.46
CA TYR A 82 -8.92 14.42 -12.07
C TYR A 82 -8.89 15.75 -12.83
N GLU A 83 -9.54 15.78 -13.99
CA GLU A 83 -9.81 17.00 -14.76
C GLU A 83 -11.09 17.71 -14.28
N GLU A 84 -11.38 18.88 -14.84
CA GLU A 84 -12.59 19.65 -14.50
C GLU A 84 -13.87 18.85 -14.79
N GLY A 85 -14.76 18.81 -13.80
CA GLY A 85 -16.01 18.03 -13.87
C GLY A 85 -15.80 16.51 -14.03
N ALA A 86 -14.62 15.98 -13.67
CA ALA A 86 -14.35 14.55 -13.67
C ALA A 86 -14.50 13.90 -12.29
N PHE A 87 -14.17 14.62 -11.22
CA PHE A 87 -14.28 14.10 -9.86
C PHE A 87 -15.74 14.10 -9.39
N PRO A 88 -16.25 13.02 -8.75
CA PRO A 88 -15.55 11.76 -8.47
C PRO A 88 -15.80 10.63 -9.49
N ASP A 89 -16.76 10.81 -10.40
CA ASP A 89 -17.38 9.69 -11.13
C ASP A 89 -16.69 9.29 -12.45
N LYS A 90 -15.79 10.13 -12.98
CA LYS A 90 -15.07 9.83 -14.23
C LYS A 90 -13.69 9.29 -13.94
N ARG A 91 -13.14 8.53 -14.90
CA ARG A 91 -11.82 7.92 -14.77
C ARG A 91 -10.72 8.98 -14.62
N PRO A 92 -9.95 8.98 -13.51
CA PRO A 92 -8.78 9.85 -13.37
C PRO A 92 -7.57 9.34 -14.16
N LYS A 93 -6.57 10.21 -14.34
CA LYS A 93 -5.25 9.84 -14.87
C LYS A 93 -4.34 9.36 -13.73
N PRO A 94 -3.68 8.20 -13.86
CA PRO A 94 -2.70 7.76 -12.88
C PRO A 94 -1.39 8.54 -13.03
N VAL A 95 -0.72 8.74 -11.91
CA VAL A 95 0.72 9.02 -11.84
C VAL A 95 1.34 7.87 -11.08
N ASP A 96 2.20 7.13 -11.76
CA ASP A 96 2.76 5.88 -11.25
C ASP A 96 4.12 6.08 -10.58
N GLU A 97 4.43 5.17 -9.67
CA GLU A 97 5.76 4.95 -9.10
C GLU A 97 6.11 3.46 -9.15
N ASP A 98 7.22 3.07 -8.53
CA ASP A 98 7.62 1.66 -8.43
C ASP A 98 6.73 0.86 -7.47
N GLY A 99 6.54 -0.42 -7.78
CA GLY A 99 5.75 -1.37 -7.00
C GLY A 99 5.47 -2.66 -7.79
N ASP A 100 4.37 -3.32 -7.45
CA ASP A 100 3.95 -4.60 -8.03
C ASP A 100 2.69 -4.50 -8.92
N GLN A 101 2.39 -3.32 -9.46
CA GLN A 101 1.14 -2.93 -10.16
C GLN A 101 -0.06 -2.64 -9.25
N THR A 102 -0.04 -3.03 -7.97
CA THR A 102 -1.14 -2.74 -7.03
C THR A 102 -0.65 -2.01 -5.77
N VAL A 103 0.42 -2.50 -5.16
CA VAL A 103 0.99 -2.01 -3.91
C VAL A 103 2.29 -1.27 -4.22
N ASN A 104 2.37 -0.04 -3.73
CA ASN A 104 3.55 0.79 -3.90
C ASN A 104 4.78 0.23 -3.16
N ILE A 105 5.97 0.41 -3.73
CA ILE A 105 7.22 -0.15 -3.18
C ILE A 105 7.45 0.24 -1.72
N ARG A 106 7.15 1.49 -1.36
CA ARG A 106 7.25 2.02 0.01
C ARG A 106 6.43 1.26 1.04
N SER A 107 5.31 0.67 0.63
CA SER A 107 4.46 -0.17 1.49
C SER A 107 4.97 -1.61 1.50
N LEU A 108 5.37 -2.15 0.34
CA LEU A 108 5.94 -3.49 0.22
C LEU A 108 7.21 -3.66 1.07
N GLU A 109 8.01 -2.61 1.16
CA GLU A 109 9.24 -2.56 1.95
C GLU A 109 9.02 -2.24 3.44
N GLY A 110 7.77 -2.10 3.89
CA GLY A 110 7.44 -1.75 5.28
C GLY A 110 7.93 -2.76 6.33
N CYS A 111 8.23 -3.99 5.91
CA CYS A 111 8.81 -5.05 6.73
C CYS A 111 10.33 -4.91 6.93
N LEU A 112 11.06 -4.20 6.06
CA LEU A 112 12.53 -4.16 6.05
C LEU A 112 13.14 -3.69 7.38
N PRO A 113 12.57 -2.70 8.10
CA PRO A 113 13.07 -2.29 9.40
C PRO A 113 13.09 -3.41 10.44
N TRP A 114 12.24 -4.44 10.31
CA TRP A 114 12.16 -5.53 11.26
C TRP A 114 13.48 -6.30 11.41
N LYS A 115 14.36 -6.28 10.39
CA LYS A 115 15.73 -6.81 10.48
C LYS A 115 16.51 -6.30 11.70
N HIS A 116 16.22 -5.09 12.16
CA HIS A 116 16.91 -4.44 13.28
C HIS A 116 16.04 -4.26 14.52
N LEU A 117 14.76 -4.64 14.45
CA LEU A 117 13.78 -4.43 15.52
C LEU A 117 13.37 -5.70 16.24
N GLN A 118 13.86 -6.87 15.81
CA GLN A 118 13.61 -8.16 16.46
C GLN A 118 14.88 -9.01 16.51
N LYS A 119 14.89 -10.04 17.36
CA LYS A 119 16.04 -10.97 17.51
C LYS A 119 15.97 -12.14 16.52
N GLN A 120 14.77 -12.48 16.10
CA GLN A 120 14.48 -13.62 15.23
C GLN A 120 14.99 -13.35 13.82
N PRO A 121 15.38 -14.40 13.06
CA PRO A 121 15.89 -14.24 11.71
C PRO A 121 14.94 -13.45 10.82
N PHE A 122 15.52 -12.63 9.95
CA PHE A 122 14.79 -11.83 8.98
C PHE A 122 15.41 -11.99 7.60
N HIS A 123 14.58 -12.33 6.64
CA HIS A 123 14.92 -12.49 5.24
C HIS A 123 14.01 -11.61 4.40
N SER A 124 14.56 -10.98 3.36
CA SER A 124 13.77 -10.28 2.35
C SER A 124 14.15 -10.77 0.95
N LYS A 125 13.15 -10.81 0.06
CA LYS A 125 13.34 -11.13 -1.34
C LYS A 125 12.39 -10.29 -2.20
N ALA A 126 12.97 -9.33 -2.91
CA ALA A 126 12.31 -8.64 -4.01
C ALA A 126 12.32 -9.52 -5.27
N PHE A 127 11.21 -9.54 -6.00
CA PHE A 127 11.09 -10.20 -7.28
C PHE A 127 10.84 -9.19 -8.40
N GLN A 128 11.89 -8.90 -9.16
CA GLN A 128 11.86 -7.95 -10.27
C GLN A 128 10.86 -8.38 -11.35
N GLY A 129 9.97 -7.46 -11.71
CA GLY A 129 9.00 -7.63 -12.78
C GLY A 129 7.86 -8.60 -12.46
N ILE A 130 7.65 -8.97 -11.20
CA ILE A 130 6.53 -9.82 -10.78
C ILE A 130 5.39 -8.95 -10.24
N GLY A 131 4.20 -9.09 -10.84
CA GLY A 131 3.00 -8.37 -10.43
C GLY A 131 2.35 -8.93 -9.17
N HIS A 132 1.45 -8.14 -8.59
CA HIS A 132 0.77 -8.40 -7.32
C HIS A 132 0.09 -9.77 -7.26
N VAL A 133 -0.65 -10.13 -8.32
CA VAL A 133 -1.35 -11.41 -8.40
C VAL A 133 -0.43 -12.52 -8.93
N ASP A 134 0.59 -12.16 -9.72
CA ASP A 134 1.50 -13.15 -10.31
C ASP A 134 2.40 -13.79 -9.26
N ILE A 135 2.73 -13.07 -8.19
CA ILE A 135 3.64 -13.54 -7.14
C ILE A 135 3.20 -14.85 -6.49
N ILE A 136 1.90 -15.16 -6.43
CA ILE A 136 1.42 -16.43 -5.85
C ILE A 136 1.57 -17.63 -6.78
N ASN A 137 1.68 -17.39 -8.10
CA ASN A 137 1.75 -18.44 -9.13
C ASN A 137 3.09 -18.48 -9.86
N HIS A 138 3.99 -17.54 -9.61
CA HIS A 138 5.26 -17.47 -10.32
C HIS A 138 6.26 -18.54 -9.85
N GLY A 139 6.96 -19.20 -10.78
CA GLY A 139 7.85 -20.31 -10.44
C GLY A 139 8.99 -19.93 -9.48
N VAL A 140 9.50 -18.70 -9.58
CA VAL A 140 10.58 -18.19 -8.72
C VAL A 140 10.13 -17.96 -7.27
N SER A 141 8.93 -17.43 -7.04
CA SER A 141 8.39 -17.23 -5.70
C SER A 141 7.97 -18.57 -5.07
N ILE A 142 7.34 -19.46 -5.85
CA ILE A 142 7.05 -20.84 -5.41
C ILE A 142 8.35 -21.57 -5.07
N GLY A 143 9.40 -21.42 -5.88
CA GLY A 143 10.72 -22.01 -5.62
C GLY A 143 11.32 -21.53 -4.30
N TYR A 144 11.20 -20.23 -3.99
CA TYR A 144 11.62 -19.68 -2.71
C TYR A 144 10.84 -20.30 -1.55
N ILE A 145 9.50 -20.34 -1.63
CA ILE A 145 8.67 -20.92 -0.57
C ILE A 145 9.03 -22.40 -0.34
N LYS A 146 9.21 -23.18 -1.42
CA LYS A 146 9.68 -24.57 -1.33
C LYS A 146 11.01 -24.67 -0.60
N SER A 147 11.99 -23.83 -0.92
CA SER A 147 13.27 -23.84 -0.22
C SER A 147 13.15 -23.53 1.27
N VAL A 148 12.18 -22.73 1.70
CA VAL A 148 11.95 -22.48 3.13
C VAL A 148 11.31 -23.68 3.82
N LEU A 149 10.41 -24.38 3.14
CA LEU A 149 9.63 -25.48 3.71
C LEU A 149 10.34 -26.84 3.69
N THR A 150 11.27 -27.06 2.76
CA THR A 150 11.91 -28.36 2.53
C THR A 150 13.39 -28.40 2.85
N ASN A 151 13.98 -27.28 3.27
CA ASN A 151 15.35 -27.26 3.79
C ASN A 151 15.40 -27.71 5.24
#